data_AF-R9M3B3-F1
#
_entry.id   AF-R9M3B3-F1
#
_cell.length_a   1.000
_cell.length_b   1.000
_cell.length_c   1.000
_cell.angle_alpha   90.00
_cell.angle_beta   90.00
_cell.angle_gamma   90.00
#
_symmetry.space_group_name_H-M   'P 1'
#
loop_
_entity.id
_entity.type
_entity.pdbx_description
1 polymer ?
#
loop_
_entity_poly.entity_id
_entity_poly.type
_entity_poly.pdbx_seq_one_letter_code
_entity_poly.pdbx_strand_id
1 'polypeptide(L)'
;MKILLSTSLPLRPFFERLLPASPHEVELLCFEEEMPVPELLEQQLARVTGCDAILLPDGAAILGETGLRAGSIPLVLPRVHNCVALLLGGADRYRSLFERYQGGICWQTAGLAALLGSDAQEAYSCLCYLADTQLGLRDTSVEAQAAAKRYGWDFFEAETDLSLIERMLAGDWDTDAFLTVRPGEQVLPSYTRTLMEAAACR
;
A
#
# COMPACT_ATOMS: atom_id res chain seq x y z
N MET A 1 2.84 19.13 10.58
CA MET A 1 4.11 18.50 10.18
C MET A 1 4.29 18.64 8.69
N LYS A 2 5.53 18.66 8.20
CA LYS A 2 5.87 18.48 6.80
C LYS A 2 6.10 17.00 6.54
N ILE A 3 5.36 16.41 5.63
CA ILE A 3 5.37 14.97 5.38
C ILE A 3 5.67 14.74 3.91
N LEU A 4 6.61 13.84 3.63
CA LEU A 4 6.72 13.24 2.31
C LEU A 4 5.91 11.94 2.32
N LEU A 5 5.00 11.78 1.37
CA LEU A 5 4.26 10.53 1.16
C LEU A 5 4.72 9.93 -0.16
N SER A 6 5.39 8.78 -0.09
CA SER A 6 5.92 8.07 -1.25
C SER A 6 5.15 6.76 -1.46
N THR A 7 4.52 6.59 -2.62
CA THR A 7 3.53 5.52 -2.84
C THR A 7 3.48 5.00 -4.28
N SER A 8 2.92 3.81 -4.45
CA SER A 8 2.61 3.22 -5.76
C SER A 8 1.42 3.86 -6.47
N LEU A 9 1.37 3.69 -7.80
CA LEU A 9 0.29 4.20 -8.67
C LEU A 9 -1.13 3.78 -8.25
N PRO A 10 -1.40 2.53 -7.80
CA PRO A 10 -2.73 2.13 -7.34
C PRO A 10 -3.32 2.98 -6.21
N LEU A 11 -2.46 3.56 -5.36
CA LEU A 11 -2.91 4.38 -4.23
C LEU A 11 -3.04 5.87 -4.58
N ARG A 12 -2.44 6.31 -5.69
CA ARG A 12 -2.45 7.71 -6.10
C ARG A 12 -3.85 8.34 -6.14
N PRO A 13 -4.88 7.73 -6.78
CA PRO A 13 -6.21 8.35 -6.84
C PRO A 13 -6.83 8.56 -5.45
N PHE A 14 -6.55 7.67 -4.49
CA PHE A 14 -7.04 7.77 -3.12
C PHE A 14 -6.37 8.93 -2.38
N PHE A 15 -5.04 9.03 -2.45
CA PHE A 15 -4.32 10.13 -1.82
C PHE A 15 -4.64 11.49 -2.44
N GLU A 16 -4.76 11.60 -3.77
CA GLU A 16 -5.17 12.85 -4.43
C GLU A 16 -6.53 13.37 -3.90
N ARG A 17 -7.43 12.48 -3.48
CA ARG A 17 -8.73 12.85 -2.88
C ARG A 17 -8.67 13.15 -1.39
N LEU A 18 -7.84 12.43 -0.64
CA LEU A 18 -7.79 12.51 0.83
C LEU A 18 -6.84 13.60 1.34
N LEU A 19 -5.75 13.90 0.64
CA LEU A 19 -4.73 14.85 1.08
C LEU A 19 -5.25 16.27 1.37
N PRO A 20 -6.23 16.84 0.63
CA PRO A 20 -6.78 18.16 0.97
C PRO A 20 -7.39 18.26 2.38
N ALA A 21 -7.78 17.13 2.99
CA ALA A 21 -8.32 17.07 4.34
C ALA A 21 -7.25 16.79 5.41
N SER A 22 -5.99 16.54 5.03
CA SER A 22 -4.92 16.26 5.99
C SER A 22 -4.64 17.48 6.87
N PRO A 23 -4.40 17.30 8.19
CA PRO A 23 -3.95 18.36 9.08
C PRO A 23 -2.46 18.73 8.88
N HIS A 24 -1.80 18.18 7.87
CA HIS A 24 -0.36 18.29 7.63
C HIS A 24 -0.07 18.83 6.23
N GLU A 25 1.12 19.41 6.06
CA GLU A 25 1.65 19.77 4.74
C GLU A 25 2.24 18.48 4.16
N VAL A 26 1.55 17.89 3.18
CA VAL A 26 1.95 16.61 2.58
C VAL A 26 2.38 16.80 1.13
N GLU A 27 3.61 16.43 0.82
CA GLU A 27 4.11 16.28 -0.54
C GLU A 27 3.88 14.83 -1.01
N LEU A 28 3.14 14.66 -2.10
CA LEU A 28 2.87 13.36 -2.70
C LEU A 28 3.88 13.05 -3.80
N LEU A 29 4.64 11.98 -3.62
CA LEU A 29 5.54 11.41 -4.62
C LEU A 29 5.04 10.02 -5.02
N CYS A 30 4.80 9.82 -6.31
CA CYS A 30 4.36 8.53 -6.85
C CYS A 30 5.50 7.86 -7.61
N PHE A 31 5.60 6.54 -7.51
CA PHE A 31 6.49 5.76 -8.39
C PHE A 31 6.03 5.88 -9.84
N GLU A 32 6.97 5.95 -10.79
CA GLU A 32 6.65 6.28 -12.18
C GLU A 32 5.86 5.16 -12.89
N GLU A 33 6.29 3.90 -12.81
CA GLU A 33 5.56 2.77 -13.43
C GLU A 33 5.70 1.45 -12.65
N GLU A 34 6.84 1.22 -11.97
CA GLU A 34 7.10 -0.01 -11.22
C GLU A 34 7.42 0.25 -9.75
N MET A 35 7.21 -0.77 -8.91
CA MET A 35 7.67 -0.72 -7.53
C MET A 35 9.20 -0.63 -7.52
N PRO A 36 9.81 0.40 -6.88
CA PRO A 36 11.25 0.53 -6.89
C PRO A 36 11.89 -0.64 -6.14
N VAL A 37 13.06 -1.06 -6.62
CA VAL A 37 13.91 -1.95 -5.82
C VAL A 37 14.28 -1.26 -4.50
N PRO A 38 14.31 -1.97 -3.36
CA PRO A 38 14.50 -1.36 -2.04
C PRO A 38 15.75 -0.47 -1.97
N GLU A 39 16.84 -0.86 -2.63
CA GLU A 39 18.10 -0.11 -2.64
C GLU A 39 17.97 1.25 -3.35
N LEU A 40 17.18 1.31 -4.42
CA LEU A 40 16.93 2.56 -5.14
C LEU A 40 16.01 3.47 -4.33
N LEU A 41 14.97 2.90 -3.71
CA LEU A 41 14.09 3.63 -2.81
C LEU A 41 14.89 4.20 -1.64
N GLU A 42 15.76 3.41 -1.01
CA GLU A 42 16.64 3.86 0.07
C GLU A 42 17.49 5.06 -0.35
N GLN A 43 18.12 5.00 -1.53
CA GLN A 43 18.92 6.10 -2.08
C GLN A 43 18.09 7.36 -2.33
N GLN A 44 16.84 7.22 -2.76
CA GLN A 44 15.92 8.35 -2.93
C GLN A 44 15.54 8.96 -1.58
N LEU A 45 15.15 8.13 -0.60
CA LEU A 45 14.74 8.59 0.74
C LEU A 45 15.91 9.22 1.51
N ALA A 46 17.14 8.75 1.33
CA ALA A 46 18.33 9.32 1.96
C ALA A 46 18.63 10.77 1.52
N ARG A 47 18.09 11.21 0.39
CA ARG A 47 18.25 12.58 -0.13
C ARG A 47 17.16 13.54 0.34
N VAL A 48 16.11 13.02 0.98
CA VAL A 48 14.99 13.80 1.49
C VAL A 48 15.45 14.59 2.72
N THR A 49 15.11 15.88 2.76
CA THR A 49 15.42 16.78 3.86
C THR A 49 14.24 17.72 4.13
N GLY A 50 14.16 18.30 5.33
CA GLY A 50 13.16 19.31 5.65
C GLY A 50 11.74 18.80 5.89
N CYS A 51 11.55 17.48 5.97
CA CYS A 51 10.31 16.82 6.39
C CYS A 51 10.45 16.26 7.81
N ASP A 52 9.35 16.14 8.53
CA ASP A 52 9.28 15.54 9.87
C ASP A 52 9.14 14.00 9.80
N ALA A 53 8.54 13.47 8.73
CA ALA A 53 8.36 12.04 8.50
C ALA A 53 8.21 11.69 7.02
N ILE A 54 8.52 10.43 6.67
CA ILE A 54 8.24 9.84 5.36
C ILE A 54 7.21 8.71 5.55
N LEU A 55 6.07 8.88 4.90
CA LEU A 55 4.99 7.91 4.84
C LEU A 55 5.20 6.94 3.66
N LEU A 56 5.11 5.64 3.93
CA LEU A 56 5.26 4.56 2.93
C LEU A 56 4.04 3.63 2.99
N PRO A 57 2.94 3.98 2.31
CA PRO A 57 1.64 3.31 2.47
C PRO A 57 1.60 1.88 1.94
N ASP A 58 2.46 1.53 0.99
CA ASP A 58 2.53 0.21 0.36
C ASP A 58 2.94 -0.92 1.32
N GLY A 59 3.33 -0.60 2.56
CA GLY A 59 3.57 -1.59 3.61
C GLY A 59 4.74 -2.50 3.29
N ALA A 60 4.60 -3.81 3.56
CA ALA A 60 5.70 -4.76 3.41
C ALA A 60 6.16 -4.95 1.95
N ALA A 61 5.32 -4.63 0.96
CA ALA A 61 5.61 -4.84 -0.46
C ALA A 61 6.85 -4.09 -0.97
N ILE A 62 7.24 -2.99 -0.33
CA ILE A 62 8.40 -2.17 -0.73
C ILE A 62 9.73 -2.66 -0.14
N LEU A 63 9.69 -3.62 0.79
CA LEU A 63 10.87 -4.00 1.57
C LEU A 63 11.77 -5.00 0.85
N GLY A 64 11.22 -5.78 -0.09
CA GLY A 64 11.93 -6.93 -0.65
C GLY A 64 12.43 -7.89 0.45
N GLU A 65 13.57 -8.54 0.21
CA GLU A 65 14.23 -9.40 1.21
C GLU A 65 15.22 -8.63 2.11
N THR A 66 15.73 -7.50 1.62
CA THR A 66 16.80 -6.72 2.25
C THR A 66 16.28 -5.69 3.25
N GLY A 67 15.00 -5.29 3.16
CA GLY A 67 14.42 -4.25 3.99
C GLY A 67 14.79 -2.84 3.51
N LEU A 68 14.52 -1.85 4.36
CA LEU A 68 14.72 -0.43 4.03
C LEU A 68 15.27 0.35 5.22
N ARG A 69 16.38 1.06 5.03
CA ARG A 69 16.98 1.89 6.09
C ARG A 69 16.33 3.26 6.17
N ALA A 70 16.08 3.71 7.40
CA ALA A 70 15.73 5.09 7.66
C ALA A 70 16.98 5.97 7.63
N GLY A 71 16.95 7.02 6.80
CA GLY A 71 18.00 8.04 6.72
C GLY A 71 17.97 8.98 7.94
N SER A 72 17.98 10.29 7.68
CA SER A 72 17.82 11.31 8.73
C SER A 72 16.36 11.54 9.14
N ILE A 73 15.41 11.10 8.33
CA ILE A 73 13.97 11.27 8.53
C ILE A 73 13.35 9.92 8.93
N PRO A 74 12.47 9.85 9.94
CA PRO A 74 11.80 8.63 10.31
C PRO A 74 10.86 8.14 9.19
N LEU A 75 10.79 6.83 9.03
CA LEU A 75 9.84 6.17 8.13
C LEU A 75 8.62 5.70 8.90
N VAL A 76 7.44 5.78 8.30
CA VAL A 76 6.19 5.29 8.88
C VAL A 76 5.48 4.39 7.87
N LEU A 77 5.27 3.13 8.25
CA LEU A 77 4.65 2.11 7.42
C LEU A 77 3.40 1.55 8.12
N PRO A 78 2.26 1.39 7.43
CA PRO A 78 1.16 0.59 7.95
C PRO A 78 1.56 -0.90 7.95
N ARG A 79 1.08 -1.66 8.95
CA ARG A 79 1.28 -3.11 9.04
C ARG A 79 0.35 -3.86 8.08
N VAL A 80 0.62 -3.70 6.79
CA VAL A 80 -0.11 -4.32 5.69
C VAL A 80 0.85 -4.99 4.72
N HIS A 81 0.35 -5.99 3.98
CA HIS A 81 1.17 -6.73 3.02
C HIS A 81 1.51 -5.87 1.80
N ASN A 82 0.53 -5.09 1.32
CA ASN A 82 0.59 -4.31 0.08
C ASN A 82 -0.52 -3.25 0.06
N CYS A 83 -0.61 -2.49 -1.03
CA CYS A 83 -1.66 -1.50 -1.27
C CYS A 83 -3.09 -2.05 -1.22
N VAL A 84 -3.34 -3.29 -1.68
CA VAL A 84 -4.67 -3.93 -1.59
C VAL A 84 -5.07 -4.15 -0.14
N ALA A 85 -4.15 -4.62 0.70
CA ALA A 85 -4.41 -4.80 2.12
C ALA A 85 -4.67 -3.46 2.83
N LEU A 86 -3.99 -2.38 2.43
CA LEU A 86 -4.30 -1.03 2.90
C LEU A 86 -5.73 -0.61 2.53
N LEU A 87 -6.12 -0.79 1.27
CA LEU A 87 -7.46 -0.43 0.76
C LEU A 87 -8.59 -1.30 1.35
N LEU A 88 -8.26 -2.44 1.93
CA LEU A 88 -9.20 -3.31 2.66
C LEU A 88 -9.27 -2.98 4.16
N GLY A 89 -8.60 -1.92 4.62
CA GLY A 89 -8.58 -1.48 6.02
C GLY A 89 -7.57 -2.21 6.90
N GLY A 90 -6.78 -3.14 6.35
CA GLY A 90 -5.75 -3.87 7.10
C GLY A 90 -5.47 -5.29 6.61
N ALA A 91 -4.54 -5.95 7.30
CA ALA A 91 -4.04 -7.26 6.92
C ALA A 91 -5.06 -8.40 7.04
N ASP A 92 -6.05 -8.29 7.95
CA ASP A 92 -6.96 -9.38 8.27
C ASP A 92 -7.95 -9.70 7.15
N ARG A 93 -8.60 -8.68 6.59
CA ARG A 93 -9.55 -8.86 5.48
C ARG A 93 -8.83 -9.34 4.22
N TYR A 94 -7.65 -8.78 3.93
CA TYR A 94 -6.79 -9.26 2.84
C TYR A 94 -6.44 -10.73 3.00
N ARG A 95 -5.90 -11.13 4.16
CA ARG A 95 -5.51 -12.50 4.46
C ARG A 95 -6.68 -13.48 4.34
N SER A 96 -7.85 -13.11 4.89
CA SER A 96 -9.04 -13.95 4.82
C SER A 96 -9.46 -14.24 3.37
N LEU A 97 -9.41 -13.23 2.51
CA LEU A 97 -9.72 -13.39 1.08
C LEU A 97 -8.62 -14.17 0.36
N PHE A 98 -7.36 -13.84 0.61
CA PHE A 98 -6.22 -14.54 -0.01
C PHE A 98 -6.21 -16.04 0.35
N GLU A 99 -6.43 -16.39 1.61
CA GLU A 99 -6.53 -17.78 2.08
C GLU A 99 -7.74 -18.51 1.49
N ARG A 100 -8.91 -17.85 1.42
CA ARG A 100 -10.13 -18.43 0.83
C ARG A 100 -9.91 -18.89 -0.62
N TYR A 101 -9.14 -18.13 -1.39
CA TYR A 101 -8.81 -18.44 -2.78
C TYR A 101 -7.44 -19.11 -2.95
N GLN A 102 -6.79 -19.52 -1.86
CA GLN A 102 -5.47 -20.19 -1.86
C GLN A 102 -4.41 -19.42 -2.67
N GLY A 103 -4.46 -18.09 -2.59
CA GLY A 103 -3.61 -17.17 -3.36
C GLY A 103 -4.02 -16.96 -4.83
N GLY A 104 -5.02 -17.69 -5.33
CA GLY A 104 -5.57 -17.58 -6.68
C GLY A 104 -6.57 -16.44 -6.88
N ILE A 105 -6.38 -15.32 -6.18
CA ILE A 105 -7.19 -14.10 -6.28
C ILE A 105 -6.37 -12.95 -6.87
N CYS A 106 -6.91 -12.34 -7.93
CA CYS A 106 -6.44 -11.11 -8.54
C CYS A 106 -7.30 -9.93 -8.08
N TRP A 107 -6.76 -8.71 -8.14
CA TRP A 107 -7.44 -7.52 -7.64
C TRP A 107 -7.51 -6.45 -8.72
N GLN A 108 -8.53 -5.60 -8.66
CA GLN A 108 -8.58 -4.34 -9.38
C GLN A 108 -9.25 -3.32 -8.47
N THR A 109 -8.96 -2.04 -8.63
CA THR A 109 -9.51 -0.98 -7.77
C THR A 109 -10.13 0.15 -8.58
N ALA A 110 -11.12 0.84 -8.01
CA ALA A 110 -11.57 2.12 -8.55
C ALA A 110 -10.40 3.08 -8.77
N GLY A 111 -10.49 3.90 -9.81
CA GLY A 111 -9.45 4.83 -10.22
C GLY A 111 -8.32 4.23 -11.07
N LEU A 112 -8.22 2.89 -11.18
CA LEU A 112 -7.19 2.22 -11.98
C LEU A 112 -7.78 1.01 -12.75
N ALA A 113 -7.66 1.00 -14.07
CA ALA A 113 -8.16 -0.11 -14.89
C ALA A 113 -7.19 -1.30 -15.01
N ALA A 114 -5.98 -1.17 -14.44
CA ALA A 114 -4.99 -2.24 -14.44
C ALA A 114 -5.29 -3.27 -13.35
N LEU A 115 -5.01 -4.54 -13.66
CA LEU A 115 -5.04 -5.62 -12.69
C LEU A 115 -3.85 -5.50 -11.72
N LEU A 116 -4.10 -5.85 -10.46
CA LEU A 116 -3.11 -5.91 -9.39
C LEU A 116 -2.92 -7.38 -9.02
N GLY A 117 -1.71 -7.87 -9.23
CA GLY A 117 -1.34 -9.27 -9.06
C GLY A 117 0.01 -9.55 -9.72
N SER A 118 0.44 -10.80 -9.67
CA SER A 118 1.58 -11.30 -10.43
C SER A 118 1.18 -11.53 -11.89
N ASP A 119 2.20 -11.63 -12.76
CA ASP A 119 2.01 -11.90 -14.18
C ASP A 119 1.54 -13.35 -14.46
N ALA A 120 1.51 -14.20 -13.44
CA ALA A 120 1.10 -15.60 -13.54
C ALA A 120 -0.44 -15.73 -13.60
N GLN A 121 -1.04 -15.26 -14.68
CA GLN A 121 -2.50 -15.25 -14.88
C GLN A 121 -3.14 -16.64 -14.76
N GLU A 122 -2.41 -17.70 -15.08
CA GLU A 122 -2.87 -19.10 -14.92
C GLU A 122 -3.08 -19.52 -13.46
N ALA A 123 -2.47 -18.81 -12.50
CA ALA A 123 -2.62 -19.07 -11.08
C ALA A 123 -3.93 -18.51 -10.50
N TYR A 124 -4.62 -17.63 -11.24
CA TYR A 124 -5.83 -16.99 -10.77
C TYR A 124 -7.09 -17.75 -11.16
N SER A 125 -8.05 -17.75 -10.23
CA SER A 125 -9.40 -18.30 -10.41
C SER A 125 -10.49 -17.27 -10.09
N CYS A 126 -10.13 -16.14 -9.47
CA CYS A 126 -11.06 -15.10 -9.07
C CYS A 126 -10.45 -13.70 -9.23
N LEU A 127 -11.30 -12.72 -9.58
CA LEU A 127 -11.02 -11.29 -9.54
C LEU A 127 -11.93 -10.62 -8.51
N CYS A 128 -11.32 -9.91 -7.56
CA CYS A 128 -12.01 -9.03 -6.63
C CYS A 128 -11.85 -7.57 -7.05
N TYR A 129 -12.97 -6.89 -7.29
CA TYR A 129 -12.98 -5.46 -7.55
C TYR A 129 -13.16 -4.67 -6.24
N LEU A 130 -12.21 -3.80 -5.92
CA LEU A 130 -12.26 -2.88 -4.79
C LEU A 130 -13.05 -1.63 -5.19
N ALA A 131 -14.32 -1.60 -4.79
CA ALA A 131 -15.25 -0.53 -5.10
C ALA A 131 -15.02 0.69 -4.18
N ASP A 132 -14.91 1.86 -4.77
CA ASP A 132 -14.92 3.12 -4.02
C ASP A 132 -16.36 3.52 -3.69
N THR A 133 -16.65 3.71 -2.40
CA THR A 133 -17.95 4.15 -1.89
C THR A 133 -17.89 5.55 -1.28
N GLN A 134 -16.72 6.18 -1.20
CA GLN A 134 -16.49 7.39 -0.39
C GLN A 134 -15.95 8.57 -1.19
N LEU A 135 -15.08 8.35 -2.18
CA LEU A 135 -14.25 9.40 -2.77
C LEU A 135 -14.71 9.88 -4.16
N GLY A 136 -15.65 9.18 -4.79
CA GLY A 136 -16.11 9.48 -6.14
C GLY A 136 -15.02 9.25 -7.19
N LEU A 137 -14.21 8.21 -7.03
CA LEU A 137 -13.23 7.77 -8.02
C LEU A 137 -13.92 7.21 -9.25
N ARG A 138 -13.17 7.14 -10.36
CA ARG A 138 -13.65 6.52 -11.59
C ARG A 138 -13.96 5.05 -11.33
N ASP A 139 -15.21 4.68 -11.53
CA ASP A 139 -15.61 3.27 -11.54
C ASP A 139 -14.96 2.56 -12.74
N THR A 140 -14.34 1.41 -12.46
CA THR A 140 -13.69 0.53 -13.44
C THR A 140 -14.20 -0.90 -13.33
N SER A 141 -15.36 -1.11 -12.67
CA SER A 141 -16.02 -2.40 -12.47
C SER A 141 -16.34 -3.09 -13.78
N VAL A 142 -16.72 -2.34 -14.83
CA VAL A 142 -17.00 -2.89 -16.16
C VAL A 142 -15.75 -3.50 -16.78
N GLU A 143 -14.61 -2.83 -16.70
CA GLU A 143 -13.32 -3.37 -17.14
C GLU A 143 -12.92 -4.59 -16.31
N ALA A 144 -13.16 -4.57 -15.00
CA ALA A 144 -12.88 -5.68 -14.10
C ALA A 144 -13.72 -6.93 -14.45
N GLN A 145 -15.02 -6.76 -14.68
CA GLN A 145 -15.93 -7.82 -15.12
C GLN A 145 -15.53 -8.36 -16.50
N ALA A 146 -15.14 -7.49 -17.42
CA ALA A 146 -14.65 -7.89 -18.73
C ALA A 146 -13.35 -8.71 -18.64
N ALA A 147 -12.44 -8.33 -17.75
CA ALA A 147 -11.22 -9.09 -17.48
C ALA A 147 -11.54 -10.47 -16.90
N ALA A 148 -12.35 -10.55 -15.84
CA ALA A 148 -12.75 -11.82 -15.24
C ALA A 148 -13.42 -12.75 -16.26
N LYS A 149 -14.34 -12.23 -17.07
CA LYS A 149 -14.99 -12.99 -18.15
C LYS A 149 -14.00 -13.47 -19.22
N ARG A 150 -13.04 -12.65 -19.60
CA ARG A 150 -12.01 -13.00 -20.60
C ARG A 150 -11.13 -14.16 -20.13
N TYR A 151 -10.81 -14.22 -18.85
CA TYR A 151 -9.99 -15.28 -18.27
C TYR A 151 -10.79 -16.46 -17.70
N GLY A 152 -12.11 -16.36 -17.65
CA GLY A 152 -12.97 -17.39 -17.05
C GLY A 152 -12.87 -17.45 -15.53
N TRP A 153 -12.56 -16.32 -14.87
CA TRP A 153 -12.46 -16.21 -13.42
C TRP A 153 -13.81 -15.85 -12.79
N ASP A 154 -14.01 -16.30 -11.54
CA ASP A 154 -15.09 -15.79 -10.69
C ASP A 154 -14.91 -14.28 -10.44
N PHE A 155 -16.01 -13.56 -10.28
CA PHE A 155 -16.00 -12.12 -10.05
C PHE A 155 -16.84 -11.75 -8.82
N PHE A 156 -16.31 -10.88 -7.97
CA PHE A 156 -17.09 -10.22 -6.93
C PHE A 156 -16.51 -8.84 -6.59
N GLU A 157 -17.31 -8.05 -5.88
CA GLU A 157 -16.94 -6.71 -5.44
C GLU A 157 -16.77 -6.67 -3.92
N ALA A 158 -15.81 -5.88 -3.47
CA ALA A 158 -15.54 -5.60 -2.08
C ALA A 158 -15.41 -4.08 -1.91
N GLU A 159 -16.13 -3.50 -0.94
CA GLU A 159 -15.97 -2.08 -0.64
C GLU A 159 -14.59 -1.79 -0.04
N THR A 160 -13.98 -0.68 -0.40
CA THR A 160 -12.78 -0.18 0.25
C THR A 160 -13.06 0.28 1.67
N ASP A 161 -12.06 0.15 2.54
CA ASP A 161 -12.06 0.69 3.89
C ASP A 161 -10.85 1.61 4.03
N LEU A 162 -11.12 2.92 4.09
CA LEU A 162 -10.11 3.97 4.09
C LEU A 162 -9.66 4.36 5.50
N SER A 163 -10.21 3.75 6.55
CA SER A 163 -9.95 4.14 7.94
C SER A 163 -8.47 4.11 8.30
N LEU A 164 -7.72 3.12 7.80
CA LEU A 164 -6.28 3.04 8.04
C LEU A 164 -5.50 4.14 7.30
N ILE A 165 -5.95 4.54 6.12
CA ILE A 165 -5.36 5.66 5.36
C ILE A 165 -5.62 6.99 6.08
N GLU A 166 -6.85 7.21 6.52
CA GLU A 166 -7.24 8.42 7.26
C GLU A 166 -6.42 8.57 8.55
N ARG A 167 -6.26 7.48 9.32
CA ARG A 167 -5.42 7.46 10.52
C ARG A 167 -3.95 7.73 10.22
N MET A 168 -3.43 7.18 9.12
CA MET A 168 -2.06 7.42 8.68
C MET A 168 -1.82 8.90 8.37
N LEU A 169 -2.74 9.54 7.65
CA LEU A 169 -2.69 10.97 7.30
C LEU A 169 -2.95 11.90 8.49
N ALA A 170 -3.64 11.42 9.53
CA ALA A 170 -3.91 12.17 10.76
C ALA A 170 -2.71 12.19 11.74
N GLY A 171 -1.68 11.36 11.52
CA GLY A 171 -0.51 11.28 12.39
C GLY A 171 -0.66 10.33 13.59
N ASP A 172 -1.68 9.46 13.60
CA ASP A 172 -1.97 8.51 14.70
C ASP A 172 -1.08 7.25 14.63
N TRP A 173 0.24 7.45 14.66
CA TRP A 173 1.22 6.38 14.41
C TRP A 173 1.62 5.58 15.67
N ASP A 174 1.26 6.05 16.87
CA ASP A 174 1.56 5.37 18.14
C ASP A 174 0.54 4.26 18.43
N THR A 175 0.34 3.38 17.46
CA THR A 175 -0.59 2.24 17.53
C THR A 175 0.05 1.01 16.89
N ASP A 176 -0.52 -0.16 17.18
CA ASP A 176 -0.06 -1.43 16.60
C ASP A 176 -0.25 -1.51 15.08
N ALA A 177 -1.14 -0.69 14.52
CA ALA A 177 -1.40 -0.62 13.09
C ALA A 177 -0.24 -0.05 12.26
N PHE A 178 0.70 0.66 12.89
CA PHE A 178 1.84 1.28 12.22
C PHE A 178 3.17 0.81 12.80
N LEU A 179 4.22 0.96 11.99
CA LEU A 179 5.61 0.84 12.40
C LEU A 179 6.32 2.15 12.07
N THR A 180 6.81 2.82 13.11
CA THR A 180 7.70 3.96 12.99
C THR A 180 9.15 3.47 13.09
N VAL A 181 9.95 3.73 12.06
CA VAL A 181 11.37 3.39 11.96
C VAL A 181 12.17 4.65 12.19
N ARG A 182 12.97 4.69 13.26
CA ARG A 182 13.71 5.90 13.65
C ARG A 182 14.94 6.11 12.77
N PRO A 183 15.47 7.34 12.68
CA PRO A 183 16.73 7.60 12.01
C PRO A 183 17.84 6.65 12.50
N GLY A 184 18.54 6.00 11.57
CA GLY A 184 19.58 5.00 11.86
C GLY A 184 19.06 3.60 12.18
N GLU A 185 17.74 3.37 12.17
CA GLU A 185 17.14 2.03 12.17
C GLU A 185 16.84 1.57 10.74
N GLN A 186 16.51 0.30 10.61
CA GLN A 186 16.09 -0.34 9.37
C GLN A 186 14.82 -1.13 9.63
N VAL A 187 13.89 -1.11 8.69
CA VAL A 187 12.74 -2.03 8.68
C VAL A 187 13.08 -3.26 7.86
N LEU A 188 12.80 -4.44 8.42
CA LEU A 188 13.01 -5.74 7.79
C LEU A 188 11.67 -6.46 7.62
N PRO A 189 11.48 -7.26 6.56
CA PRO A 189 10.31 -8.13 6.43
C PRO A 189 10.30 -9.18 7.56
N SER A 190 9.12 -9.52 8.04
CA SER A 190 8.87 -10.56 9.05
C SER A 190 7.80 -11.51 8.51
N TYR A 191 8.07 -12.81 8.52
CA TYR A 191 7.11 -13.85 8.10
C TYR A 191 6.09 -14.19 9.21
N THR A 192 5.87 -13.26 10.13
CA THR A 192 4.91 -13.38 11.22
C THR A 192 3.68 -12.51 10.96
N ARG A 193 2.72 -12.49 11.90
CA ARG A 193 1.52 -11.64 11.77
C ARG A 193 1.82 -10.14 11.76
N THR A 194 2.99 -9.70 12.22
CA THR A 194 3.39 -8.29 12.27
C THR A 194 3.92 -7.75 10.94
N LEU A 195 4.23 -8.65 9.99
CA LEU A 195 4.71 -8.42 8.61
C LEU A 195 6.09 -7.78 8.48
N MET A 196 6.49 -6.94 9.42
CA MET A 196 7.74 -6.19 9.38
C MET A 196 8.16 -5.74 10.78
N GLU A 197 9.46 -5.57 11.00
CA GLU A 197 10.02 -5.19 12.29
C GLU A 197 11.15 -4.18 12.12
N ALA A 198 11.28 -3.23 13.06
CA ALA A 198 12.40 -2.30 13.09
C ALA A 198 13.59 -2.93 13.83
N ALA A 199 14.79 -2.73 13.30
CA ALA A 199 16.05 -3.17 13.87
C ALA A 199 17.08 -2.03 13.82
N ALA A 200 17.93 -1.95 14.84
CA ALA A 200 19.06 -1.01 14.82
C ALA A 200 20.05 -1.43 13.73
N CYS A 201 20.54 -0.45 12.97
CA CYS A 201 21.58 -0.71 12.00
C CYS A 201 22.90 -1.03 12.71
N ARG A 202 23.57 -2.11 12.27
CA ARG A 202 24.96 -2.41 12.68
C ARG A 202 25.96 -1.57 11.89
#